data_AF-A0A2M6X608-F1
#
_entry.id   AF-A0A2M6X608-F1
#
_cell.length_a   1.000
_cell.length_b   1.000
_cell.length_c   1.000
_cell.angle_alpha   90.00
_cell.angle_beta   90.00
_cell.angle_gamma   90.00
#
_symmetry.space_group_name_H-M   'P 1'
#
loop_
_entity.id
_entity.type
_entity.pdbx_description
1 polymer ?
#
loop_
_entity_poly.entity_id
_entity_poly.type
_entity_poly.pdbx_seq_one_letter_code
_entity_poly.pdbx_strand_id
1 'polypeptide(L)' 'MSWQEVDFLFPFVVFAYGFLISISLGHPWAHETIKKRAPDILFKMMESHRKLAFACLWVGSLWSLQNLWL' A
#
# COMPACT_ATOMS: atom_id res chain seq x y z
N MET A 1 8.26 -12.18 19.04
CA MET A 1 7.36 -12.30 17.90
C MET A 1 7.43 -13.73 17.41
N SER A 2 6.33 -14.48 17.53
CA SER A 2 6.24 -15.83 16.96
C SER A 2 5.96 -15.73 15.46
N TRP A 3 6.24 -16.80 14.71
CA TRP A 3 5.93 -16.86 13.28
C TRP A 3 4.44 -16.63 12.98
N GLN A 4 3.56 -17.07 13.89
CA GLN A 4 2.11 -16.91 13.77
C GLN A 4 1.68 -15.44 13.87
N GLU A 5 2.33 -14.66 14.73
CA GLU A 5 2.06 -13.23 14.87
C GLU A 5 2.49 -12.46 13.61
N VAL A 6 3.60 -12.87 12.97
CA VAL A 6 4.05 -12.31 11.70
C VAL A 6 3.04 -12.60 10.59
N ASP A 7 2.62 -13.85 10.45
CA ASP A 7 1.64 -14.24 9.42
C ASP A 7 0.29 -13.56 9.61
N PHE A 8 -0.10 -13.27 10.85
CA PHE A 8 -1.31 -12.50 11.13
C PHE A 8 -1.16 -11.02 10.73
N LEU A 9 -0.03 -10.38 11.06
CA LEU A 9 0.21 -8.95 10.82
C LEU A 9 0.57 -8.61 9.37
N PHE A 10 1.25 -9.53 8.68
CA PHE A 10 1.79 -9.30 7.34
C PHE A 10 0.74 -8.81 6.32
N PRO A 11 -0.49 -9.38 6.25
CA PRO A 11 -1.52 -8.95 5.31
C PRO A 11 -1.97 -7.51 5.53
N PHE A 12 -2.03 -7.08 6.80
CA PHE A 12 -2.39 -5.70 7.15
C PHE A 12 -1.31 -4.71 6.72
N VAL A 13 -0.03 -5.09 6.83
CA VAL A 13 1.09 -4.27 6.34
C VAL A 13 1.06 -4.16 4.81
N VAL A 14 0.82 -5.28 4.12
CA VAL A 14 0.68 -5.31 2.66
C VAL A 14 -0.50 -4.44 2.21
N PHE A 15 -1.65 -4.57 2.88
CA PHE A 15 -2.81 -3.74 2.63
C PHE A 15 -2.50 -2.25 2.86
N ALA A 16 -1.91 -1.91 4.00
CA ALA A 16 -1.59 -0.53 4.36
C ALA A 16 -0.63 0.11 3.33
N TYR A 17 0.39 -0.62 2.89
CA TYR A 17 1.28 -0.16 1.83
C TYR A 17 0.53 0.10 0.52
N GLY A 18 -0.29 -0.87 0.08
CA GLY A 18 -1.10 -0.73 -1.13
C GLY A 18 -2.05 0.46 -1.05
N PHE A 19 -2.69 0.65 0.10
CA PHE A 19 -3.62 1.73 0.39
C PHE A 19 -2.94 3.11 0.36
N LEU A 20 -1.83 3.26 1.06
CA LEU A 20 -1.10 4.53 1.15
C LEU A 20 -0.60 4.98 -0.22
N ILE A 21 0.02 4.09 -1.01
CA ILE A 21 0.50 4.42 -2.36
C ILE A 21 -0.68 4.70 -3.31
N SER A 22 -1.76 3.91 -3.22
CA SER A 22 -2.94 4.11 -4.07
C SER A 22 -3.65 5.43 -3.80
N ILE A 23 -3.80 5.84 -2.54
CA ILE A 23 -4.37 7.16 -2.21
C ILE A 23 -3.45 8.29 -2.64
N SER A 24 -2.16 8.14 -2.36
CA SER A 24 -1.14 9.14 -2.68
C SER A 24 -1.10 9.47 -4.18
N LEU A 25 -1.26 8.45 -5.04
CA LEU A 25 -1.22 8.63 -6.50
C LEU A 25 -2.59 8.70 -7.16
N GLY A 26 -3.65 8.25 -6.49
CA GLY A 26 -5.00 8.16 -7.03
C GLY A 26 -5.83 9.41 -6.78
N HIS A 27 -5.59 10.12 -5.67
CA HIS A 27 -6.33 11.34 -5.36
C HIS A 27 -5.65 12.58 -5.99
N PRO A 28 -6.34 13.41 -6.79
CA PRO A 28 -5.73 14.53 -7.52
C PRO A 28 -4.95 15.49 -6.61
N TRP A 29 -5.52 15.83 -5.44
CA TRP A 29 -4.87 16.70 -4.46
C TRP A 29 -3.60 16.10 -3.85
N ALA A 30 -3.60 14.79 -3.56
CA ALA A 30 -2.43 14.12 -2.98
C ALA A 30 -1.32 13.99 -4.02
N HIS A 31 -1.67 13.60 -5.24
CA HIS A 31 -0.75 13.47 -6.36
C HIS A 31 -0.03 14.80 -6.65
N GLU A 32 -0.77 15.90 -6.74
CA GLU A 32 -0.17 17.23 -6.95
C GLU A 32 0.72 17.66 -5.79
N THR A 33 0.31 17.39 -4.56
CA THR A 33 1.08 17.78 -3.37
C THR A 33 2.40 17.02 -3.30
N ILE A 34 2.39 15.72 -3.58
CA ILE A 34 3.60 14.89 -3.58
C ILE A 34 4.49 15.30 -4.75
N LYS A 35 3.95 15.50 -5.95
CA LYS A 35 4.72 15.97 -7.10
C LYS A 35 5.44 17.31 -6.85
N LYS A 36 4.81 18.22 -6.08
CA LYS A 36 5.37 19.54 -5.77
C LYS A 36 6.37 19.54 -4.61
N ARG A 37 6.27 18.58 -3.67
CA ARG A 37 7.03 18.59 -2.41
C ARG A 37 8.02 17.46 -2.24
N ALA A 38 7.79 16.31 -2.88
CA ALA A 38 8.68 15.16 -2.81
C ALA A 38 9.84 15.31 -3.80
N PRO A 39 11.02 14.75 -3.50
CA PRO A 39 12.07 14.60 -4.49
C PRO A 39 11.57 13.83 -5.72
N ASP A 40 11.96 14.26 -6.92
CA ASP A 40 11.54 13.62 -8.18
C ASP A 40 11.81 12.11 -8.22
N ILE A 41 12.91 11.68 -7.58
CA ILE A 41 13.28 10.26 -7.47
C ILE A 41 12.22 9.48 -6.69
N LEU A 42 11.74 10.04 -5.56
CA LEU A 42 10.72 9.42 -4.73
C LEU A 42 9.38 9.36 -5.46
N PHE A 43 8.99 10.44 -6.14
CA PHE A 43 7.75 10.48 -6.91
C PHE A 43 7.74 9.45 -8.05
N LYS A 44 8.83 9.37 -8.84
CA LYS A 44 8.96 8.37 -9.91
C LYS A 44 8.95 6.93 -9.37
N MET A 45 9.56 6.69 -8.21
CA MET A 45 9.52 5.39 -7.54
C MET A 45 8.10 5.02 -7.09
N MET A 46 7.34 5.97 -6.56
CA MET A 46 5.94 5.73 -6.21
C MET A 46 5.11 5.41 -7.46
N GLU A 47 5.29 6.17 -8.56
CA GLU A 47 4.60 5.91 -9.82
C GLU A 47 4.92 4.54 -10.41
N SER A 48 6.17 4.09 -10.36
CA SER A 48 6.55 2.75 -10.84
C SER A 48 5.90 1.64 -10.00
N HIS A 49 5.70 1.88 -8.70
CA HIS A 49 5.05 0.96 -7.78
C HIS A 49 3.52 0.99 -7.86
N ARG A 50 2.89 1.79 -8.74
CA ARG A 50 1.43 1.91 -8.81
C ARG A 50 0.71 0.58 -9.05
N LYS A 51 1.21 -0.24 -9.97
CA LYS A 51 0.64 -1.57 -10.27
C LYS A 51 0.80 -2.52 -9.07
N LEU A 52 1.97 -2.49 -8.45
CA LEU A 52 2.26 -3.27 -7.25
C LEU A 52 1.36 -2.84 -6.08
N ALA A 53 1.18 -1.54 -5.87
CA ALA A 53 0.31 -0.99 -4.84
C ALA A 53 -1.14 -1.45 -5.00
N PHE A 54 -1.64 -1.50 -6.24
CA PHE A 54 -2.98 -2.03 -6.51
C PHE A 54 -3.07 -3.53 -6.21
N ALA A 55 -2.04 -4.31 -6.56
CA ALA A 55 -1.97 -5.72 -6.20
C ALA A 55 -1.92 -5.92 -4.68
N CYS A 56 -1.09 -5.15 -3.96
CA CYS A 56 -1.02 -5.15 -2.51
C CYS A 56 -2.34 -4.73 -1.85
N LEU A 57 -3.06 -3.77 -2.44
CA LEU A 57 -4.37 -3.34 -1.97
C LEU A 57 -5.35 -4.52 -2.01
N TRP A 58 -5.45 -5.20 -3.15
CA TRP A 58 -6.38 -6.33 -3.32
C TRP A 58 -5.98 -7.55 -2.50
N VAL A 59 -4.74 -8.00 -2.64
CA VAL A 59 -4.22 -9.18 -1.93
C VAL A 59 -4.23 -8.94 -0.43
N GLY A 60 -3.76 -7.78 0.02
CA GLY A 60 -3.79 -7.40 1.43
C GLY A 60 -5.21 -7.30 1.97
N SER A 61 -6.16 -6.74 1.22
CA SER A 61 -7.57 -6.68 1.64
C SER A 61 -8.18 -8.07 1.80
N LEU A 62 -8.06 -8.91 0.76
CA LEU A 62 -8.63 -10.26 0.75
C LEU A 62 -8.03 -11.13 1.86
N TRP A 63 -6.72 -11.07 2.03
CA TRP A 63 -6.02 -11.86 3.04
C TRP A 63 -6.30 -11.33 4.46
N SER A 64 -6.33 -10.01 4.66
CA SER A 64 -6.71 -9.45 5.97
C SER A 64 -8.15 -9.83 6.35
N LEU A 65 -9.08 -9.79 5.39
CA LEU A 65 -10.46 -10.24 5.60
C LEU A 65 -10.53 -11.73 5.92
N GLN A 66 -9.74 -12.56 5.24
CA GLN A 66 -9.63 -14.00 5.54
C GLN A 66 -9.13 -14.25 6.97
N ASN A 67 -8.09 -13.52 7.41
CA ASN A 67 -7.53 -13.64 8.76
C ASN A 67 -8.46 -13.13 9.87
N LEU A 68 -9.39 -12.23 9.57
CA LEU A 68 -10.39 -11.76 10.53
C LEU A 68 -11.60 -12.68 10.61
N TRP A 69 -11.85 -13.46 9.55
CA TRP A 69 -12.99 -14.37 9.47
C TRP A 69 -12.69 -15.75 10.07
N LEU A 70 -11.48 -16.27 9.86
CA LEU A 70 -10.99 -17.56 10.38
C LEU A 70 -10.38 -17.41 11.77
#